data_AF-A0A2W6N831-F1
#
_entry.id   AF-A0A2W6N831-F1
#
_cell.length_a   1.000
_cell.length_b   1.000
_cell.length_c   1.000
_cell.angle_alpha   90.00
_cell.angle_beta   90.00
_cell.angle_gamma   90.00
#
_symmetry.space_group_name_H-M   'P 1'
#
loop_
_entity.id
_entity.type
_entity.pdbx_description
1 polymer ?
#
loop_
_entity_poly.entity_id
_entity_poly.type
_entity_poly.pdbx_seq_one_letter_code
_entity_poly.pdbx_strand_id
1 'polypeptide(L)'
;MQQAEEAVQAYAQLSSGERMARLKQAGIEVLSTSEQRRREPGLRVRYDVHVSCLEAIRIRRKDTSGMGAKQEQELERETSSSVYKRVERLAIKSLYTLGLEHGAVRLEASGNGGCAVIAVDPDPWKGDGKLGAMYRNSWQLHQTALNEEKQSSRTPVMGMDPEFLLVQMPESKIVPASRFLERTGVAGCDSVTIGGRRVYPVAELRPAPSAEPRELLTHLMRAFAAASRSISDSSLVWQAGGMPQRGLPLGGHIHFSGVQLTGGLLRALDNYLALPLAVLQDPRGSGRRPRYGALGDFRLKSYGGFEYRTLPSFLVSPVVAKGVVAIAGLIACSYDQLKQRPLAEAKVHSAFYEGRREIMMPYVPSLLDELRQLSEYGRYERYAAPLMRLCKRGQTWDESRDIRQLWNIRAGS
;
A
#
# COMPACT_ATOMS: atom_id res chain seq x y z
N MET A 1 -10.53 9.71 21.33
CA MET A 1 -10.56 10.52 20.10
C MET A 1 -9.55 11.68 20.08
N GLN A 2 -8.68 11.89 21.09
CA GLN A 2 -7.72 13.01 21.07
C GLN A 2 -6.83 13.04 19.81
N GLN A 3 -6.25 11.90 19.42
CA GLN A 3 -5.45 11.79 18.18
C GLN A 3 -6.25 12.13 16.92
N ALA A 4 -7.57 11.88 16.91
CA ALA A 4 -8.43 12.27 15.80
C ALA A 4 -8.62 13.79 15.75
N GLU A 5 -8.76 14.47 16.89
CA GLU A 5 -8.84 15.94 16.94
C GLU A 5 -7.52 16.60 16.49
N GLU A 6 -6.36 16.04 16.88
CA GLU A 6 -5.05 16.51 16.39
C GLU A 6 -4.94 16.36 14.85
N ALA A 7 -5.40 15.24 14.30
CA ALA A 7 -5.44 15.03 12.85
C ALA A 7 -6.40 16.00 12.14
N VAL A 8 -7.56 16.31 12.74
CA VAL A 8 -8.51 17.32 12.23
C VAL A 8 -7.88 18.71 12.23
N GLN A 9 -7.15 19.08 13.29
CA GLN A 9 -6.42 20.35 13.34
C GLN A 9 -5.35 20.43 12.26
N ALA A 10 -4.55 19.38 12.07
CA ALA A 10 -3.55 19.32 11.00
C ALA A 10 -4.19 19.42 9.61
N TYR A 11 -5.31 18.72 9.39
CA TYR A 11 -6.10 18.81 8.16
C TYR A 11 -6.61 20.23 7.91
N ALA A 12 -7.08 20.93 8.95
CA ALA A 12 -7.58 22.30 8.86
C ALA A 12 -6.50 23.30 8.38
N GLN A 13 -5.22 23.05 8.69
CA GLN A 13 -4.09 23.86 8.22
C GLN A 13 -3.79 23.69 6.72
N LEU A 14 -4.22 22.58 6.10
CA LEU A 14 -4.02 22.36 4.67
C LEU A 14 -4.94 23.29 3.86
N SER A 15 -4.36 24.02 2.90
CA SER A 15 -5.17 24.81 1.96
C SER A 15 -6.05 23.90 1.09
N SER A 16 -7.14 24.43 0.56
CA SER A 16 -8.00 23.68 -0.39
C SER A 16 -7.21 23.19 -1.62
N GLY A 17 -6.28 24.02 -2.13
CA GLY A 17 -5.40 23.65 -3.24
C GLY A 17 -4.45 22.50 -2.88
N GLU A 18 -3.89 22.50 -1.67
CA GLU A 18 -3.03 21.41 -1.21
C GLU A 18 -3.78 20.10 -1.04
N ARG A 19 -4.98 20.12 -0.43
CA ARG A 19 -5.83 18.93 -0.28
C ARG A 19 -6.14 18.30 -1.64
N MET A 20 -6.51 19.14 -2.61
CA MET A 20 -6.78 18.74 -3.99
C MET A 20 -5.53 18.14 -4.67
N ALA A 21 -4.37 18.77 -4.51
CA ALA A 21 -3.12 18.31 -5.09
C ALA A 21 -2.71 16.94 -4.54
N ARG A 22 -2.79 16.73 -3.22
CA ARG A 22 -2.46 15.45 -2.58
C ARG A 22 -3.33 14.31 -3.10
N LEU A 23 -4.65 14.52 -3.17
CA LEU A 23 -5.59 13.54 -3.71
C LEU A 23 -5.25 13.18 -5.16
N LYS A 24 -5.04 14.18 -6.03
CA LYS A 24 -4.68 13.95 -7.44
C LYS A 24 -3.35 13.21 -7.60
N GLN A 25 -2.33 13.56 -6.82
CA GLN A 25 -1.03 12.87 -6.81
C GLN A 25 -1.16 11.40 -6.39
N ALA A 26 -2.03 11.12 -5.41
CA ALA A 26 -2.38 9.77 -5.02
C ALA A 26 -3.28 9.05 -6.04
N GLY A 27 -3.53 9.61 -7.22
CA GLY A 27 -4.35 9.00 -8.27
C GLY A 27 -5.84 8.99 -7.97
N ILE A 28 -6.32 9.88 -7.09
CA ILE A 28 -7.73 10.03 -6.74
C ILE A 28 -8.34 11.12 -7.63
N GLU A 29 -9.43 10.77 -8.32
CA GLU A 29 -10.24 11.75 -9.04
C GLU A 29 -11.00 12.63 -8.05
N VAL A 30 -11.00 13.94 -8.26
CA VAL A 30 -11.70 14.91 -7.41
C VAL A 30 -12.51 15.85 -8.30
N LEU A 31 -13.78 16.05 -7.95
CA LEU A 31 -14.67 16.98 -8.66
C LEU A 31 -14.73 18.30 -7.89
N SER A 32 -14.23 19.37 -8.50
CA SER A 32 -14.37 20.72 -7.95
C SER A 32 -15.84 21.17 -7.95
N THR A 33 -16.17 22.15 -7.10
CA THR A 33 -17.51 22.74 -7.06
C THR A 33 -17.95 23.32 -8.41
N SER A 34 -17.02 23.88 -9.19
CA SER A 34 -17.28 24.35 -10.55
C SER A 34 -17.61 23.22 -11.52
N GLU A 35 -16.89 22.09 -11.45
CA GLU A 35 -17.16 20.92 -12.31
C GLU A 35 -18.48 20.26 -11.93
N GLN A 36 -18.80 20.20 -10.63
CA GLN A 36 -20.08 19.69 -10.14
C GLN A 36 -21.28 20.47 -10.70
N ARG A 37 -21.14 21.80 -10.83
CA ARG A 37 -22.15 22.71 -11.39
C ARG A 37 -22.27 22.64 -12.91
N ARG A 38 -21.18 22.34 -13.62
CA ARG A 38 -21.15 22.23 -15.09
C ARG A 38 -21.69 20.90 -15.62
N ARG A 39 -21.79 19.87 -14.78
CA ARG A 39 -22.34 18.56 -15.20
C ARG A 39 -23.82 18.68 -15.52
N GLU A 40 -24.20 18.15 -16.68
CA GLU A 40 -25.59 18.13 -17.16
C GLU A 40 -26.54 17.44 -16.15
N PRO A 41 -27.85 17.76 -16.21
CA PRO A 41 -28.88 17.03 -15.49
C PRO A 41 -28.93 15.58 -15.97
N GLY A 42 -28.92 14.61 -15.05
CA GLY A 42 -28.92 13.19 -15.36
C GLY A 42 -28.92 12.33 -14.11
N LEU A 43 -28.90 10.99 -14.28
CA LEU A 43 -28.78 10.07 -13.16
C LEU A 43 -27.43 10.28 -12.45
N ARG A 44 -27.47 10.63 -11.16
CA ARG A 44 -26.29 10.75 -10.31
C ARG A 44 -26.34 9.69 -9.22
N VAL A 45 -25.31 8.87 -9.17
CA VAL A 45 -25.09 7.88 -8.10
C VAL A 45 -24.02 8.44 -7.17
N ARG A 46 -24.37 8.63 -5.90
CA ARG A 46 -23.47 9.13 -4.85
C ARG A 46 -23.31 8.12 -3.74
N TYR A 47 -22.16 8.18 -3.08
CA TYR A 47 -21.89 7.37 -1.89
C TYR A 47 -21.45 8.29 -0.76
N ASP A 48 -22.14 8.22 0.38
CA ASP A 48 -21.69 8.79 1.64
C ASP A 48 -21.03 7.66 2.45
N VAL A 49 -19.71 7.73 2.62
CA VAL A 49 -18.89 6.72 3.28
C VAL A 49 -18.38 7.27 4.59
N HIS A 50 -18.68 6.62 5.71
CA HIS A 50 -18.15 6.94 7.03
C HIS A 50 -17.09 5.93 7.40
N VAL A 51 -15.90 6.40 7.72
CA VAL A 51 -14.72 5.59 8.03
C VAL A 51 -14.26 5.88 9.44
N SER A 52 -13.95 4.84 10.20
CA SER A 52 -13.30 4.94 11.50
C SER A 52 -12.25 3.84 11.63
N CYS A 53 -11.07 4.19 12.16
CA CYS A 53 -9.96 3.26 12.33
C CYS A 53 -9.59 2.55 11.01
N LEU A 54 -9.59 3.29 9.89
CA LEU A 54 -9.32 2.76 8.54
C LEU A 54 -10.30 1.66 8.05
N GLU A 55 -11.51 1.59 8.61
CA GLU A 55 -12.59 0.72 8.13
C GLU A 55 -13.89 1.50 7.90
N ALA A 56 -14.67 1.13 6.88
CA ALA A 56 -15.98 1.74 6.70
C ALA A 56 -16.95 1.20 7.77
N ILE A 57 -17.48 2.11 8.57
CA ILE A 57 -18.53 1.80 9.56
C ILE A 57 -19.93 1.96 8.99
N ARG A 58 -20.06 2.68 7.86
CA ARG A 58 -21.33 2.86 7.13
C ARG A 58 -21.09 3.32 5.70
N ILE A 59 -21.81 2.75 4.74
CA ILE A 59 -21.84 3.23 3.34
C ILE A 59 -23.29 3.41 2.90
N ARG A 60 -23.66 4.62 2.49
CA ARG A 60 -24.98 4.90 1.93
C ARG A 60 -24.87 5.29 0.46
N ARG A 61 -25.58 4.55 -0.40
CA ARG A 61 -25.79 4.89 -1.80
C ARG A 61 -27.00 5.82 -1.91
N LYS A 62 -26.85 6.88 -2.70
CA LYS A 62 -27.91 7.85 -3.02
C LYS A 62 -27.99 8.02 -4.52
N ASP A 63 -29.12 7.61 -5.09
CA ASP A 63 -29.40 7.76 -6.51
C ASP A 63 -30.36 8.93 -6.70
N THR A 64 -29.98 9.88 -7.54
CA THR A 64 -30.80 11.05 -7.89
C THR A 64 -31.05 11.04 -9.39
N SER A 65 -32.33 10.96 -9.80
CA SER A 65 -32.70 11.07 -11.21
C SER A 65 -32.99 12.54 -11.59
N GLY A 66 -32.93 12.85 -12.90
CA GLY A 66 -33.27 14.17 -13.43
C GLY A 66 -34.72 14.61 -13.15
N MET A 67 -35.59 13.67 -12.76
CA MET A 67 -36.99 13.92 -12.39
C MET A 67 -37.20 14.11 -10.87
N GLY A 68 -36.12 14.21 -10.08
CA GLY A 68 -36.20 14.51 -8.64
C GLY A 68 -36.46 13.32 -7.72
N ALA A 69 -36.63 12.11 -8.26
CA ALA A 69 -36.72 10.89 -7.45
C ALA A 69 -35.38 10.62 -6.76
N LYS A 70 -35.43 10.44 -5.43
CA LYS A 70 -34.29 10.10 -4.58
C LYS A 70 -34.49 8.72 -4.01
N GLN A 71 -33.57 7.82 -4.29
CA GLN A 71 -33.51 6.51 -3.65
C GLN A 71 -32.25 6.43 -2.79
N GLU A 72 -32.43 6.06 -1.52
CA GLU A 72 -31.32 5.83 -0.61
C GLU A 72 -31.28 4.35 -0.21
N GLN A 73 -30.08 3.77 -0.21
CA GLN A 73 -29.86 2.39 0.18
C GLN A 73 -28.57 2.30 0.99
N GLU A 74 -28.62 1.64 2.15
CA GLU A 74 -27.40 1.29 2.88
C GLU A 74 -26.76 0.07 2.22
N LEU A 75 -25.46 0.14 1.94
CA LEU A 75 -24.71 -0.99 1.38
C LEU A 75 -24.15 -1.81 2.53
N GLU A 76 -24.46 -3.10 2.55
CA GLU A 76 -23.98 -4.02 3.57
C GLU A 76 -22.61 -4.60 3.20
N ARG A 77 -21.77 -4.84 4.22
CA ARG A 77 -20.44 -5.43 4.05
C ARG A 77 -20.52 -6.89 3.57
N GLU A 78 -21.52 -7.64 4.07
CA GLU A 78 -21.72 -9.06 3.77
C GLU A 78 -22.07 -9.31 2.30
N THR A 79 -22.73 -8.36 1.63
CA THR A 79 -23.00 -8.47 0.19
C THR A 79 -21.74 -8.40 -0.66
N SER A 80 -20.55 -8.09 -0.09
CA SER A 80 -19.21 -8.17 -0.70
C SER A 80 -19.11 -7.63 -2.13
N SER A 81 -20.04 -6.76 -2.53
CA SER A 81 -20.15 -6.32 -3.92
C SER A 81 -18.84 -5.64 -4.30
N SER A 82 -18.41 -5.83 -5.56
CA SER A 82 -17.22 -5.16 -6.08
C SER A 82 -17.29 -3.64 -5.89
N VAL A 83 -18.51 -3.09 -5.85
CA VAL A 83 -18.82 -1.69 -5.54
C VAL A 83 -18.49 -1.33 -4.10
N TYR A 84 -18.94 -2.09 -3.10
CA TYR A 84 -18.66 -1.82 -1.68
C TYR A 84 -17.15 -1.68 -1.45
N LYS A 85 -16.38 -2.70 -1.85
CA LYS A 85 -14.91 -2.74 -1.64
C LYS A 85 -14.21 -1.59 -2.37
N ARG A 86 -14.70 -1.21 -3.54
CA ARG A 86 -14.14 -0.09 -4.33
C ARG A 86 -14.39 1.26 -3.65
N VAL A 87 -15.62 1.48 -3.18
CA VAL A 87 -16.06 2.71 -2.51
C VAL A 87 -15.37 2.87 -1.15
N GLU A 88 -15.32 1.80 -0.35
CA GLU A 88 -14.59 1.75 0.92
C GLU A 88 -13.10 2.08 0.73
N ARG A 89 -12.42 1.38 -0.18
CA ARG A 89 -10.99 1.59 -0.44
C ARG A 89 -10.71 3.02 -0.89
N LEU A 90 -11.54 3.58 -1.76
CA LEU A 90 -11.36 4.96 -2.23
C LEU A 90 -11.54 5.97 -1.10
N ALA A 91 -12.54 5.79 -0.23
CA ALA A 91 -12.76 6.66 0.91
C ALA A 91 -11.60 6.60 1.92
N ILE A 92 -11.15 5.39 2.29
CA ILE A 92 -10.00 5.20 3.20
C ILE A 92 -8.74 5.83 2.60
N LYS A 93 -8.44 5.56 1.32
CA LYS A 93 -7.30 6.15 0.63
C LYS A 93 -7.35 7.68 0.62
N SER A 94 -8.55 8.26 0.44
CA SER A 94 -8.76 9.70 0.44
C SER A 94 -8.48 10.32 1.81
N LEU A 95 -9.03 9.74 2.88
CA LEU A 95 -8.79 10.21 4.24
C LEU A 95 -7.31 10.06 4.62
N TYR A 96 -6.70 8.90 4.36
CA TYR A 96 -5.30 8.64 4.67
C TYR A 96 -4.36 9.63 3.97
N THR A 97 -4.60 9.89 2.67
CA THR A 97 -3.85 10.88 1.87
C THR A 97 -3.91 12.29 2.47
N LEU A 98 -5.00 12.61 3.17
CA LEU A 98 -5.23 13.89 3.84
C LEU A 98 -4.81 13.89 5.31
N GLY A 99 -4.16 12.82 5.78
CA GLY A 99 -3.67 12.68 7.17
C GLY A 99 -4.73 12.22 8.16
N LEU A 100 -5.88 11.73 7.70
CA LEU A 100 -7.02 11.34 8.53
C LEU A 100 -7.19 9.80 8.58
N GLU A 101 -7.56 9.28 9.74
CA GLU A 101 -7.92 7.86 9.94
C GLU A 101 -9.44 7.65 10.13
N HIS A 102 -10.14 8.75 10.38
CA HIS A 102 -11.57 8.83 10.62
C HIS A 102 -12.12 10.00 9.81
N GLY A 103 -13.37 9.89 9.41
CA GLY A 103 -14.03 10.97 8.68
C GLY A 103 -15.09 10.42 7.74
N ALA A 104 -15.78 11.34 7.07
CA ALA A 104 -16.72 10.99 6.02
C ALA A 104 -16.23 11.47 4.67
N VAL A 105 -16.39 10.64 3.65
CA VAL A 105 -16.08 10.97 2.27
C VAL A 105 -17.34 10.83 1.44
N ARG A 106 -17.66 11.89 0.68
CA ARG A 106 -18.72 11.86 -0.33
C ARG A 106 -18.10 11.61 -1.68
N LEU A 107 -18.57 10.57 -2.36
CA LEU A 107 -18.14 10.16 -3.69
C LEU A 107 -19.26 10.30 -4.71
N GLU A 108 -18.94 10.61 -5.96
CA GLU A 108 -19.84 10.50 -7.12
C GLU A 108 -19.33 9.40 -8.05
N ALA A 109 -20.22 8.58 -8.59
CA ALA A 109 -19.87 7.71 -9.70
C ALA A 109 -19.39 8.55 -10.91
N SER A 110 -18.33 8.07 -11.54
CA SER A 110 -17.81 8.61 -12.81
C SER A 110 -18.25 7.68 -13.95
N GLY A 111 -18.45 8.24 -15.16
CA GLY A 111 -18.89 7.47 -16.33
C GLY A 111 -17.94 6.33 -16.73
N ASN A 112 -16.71 6.31 -16.22
CA ASN A 112 -15.69 5.30 -16.53
C ASN A 112 -15.67 4.13 -15.53
N GLY A 113 -16.75 3.93 -14.77
CA GLY A 113 -16.83 2.88 -13.75
C GLY A 113 -16.01 3.14 -12.49
N GLY A 114 -15.43 4.35 -12.34
CA GLY A 114 -14.74 4.81 -11.13
C GLY A 114 -15.65 5.67 -10.25
N CYS A 115 -15.08 6.26 -9.20
CA CYS A 115 -15.74 7.31 -8.42
C CYS A 115 -14.78 8.47 -8.19
N ALA A 116 -15.32 9.68 -8.05
CA ALA A 116 -14.58 10.87 -7.73
C ALA A 116 -14.97 11.41 -6.36
N VAL A 117 -14.01 11.98 -5.64
CA VAL A 117 -14.25 12.64 -4.35
C VAL A 117 -14.90 14.00 -4.60
N ILE A 118 -16.02 14.25 -3.91
CA ILE A 118 -16.77 15.51 -3.94
C ILE A 118 -16.45 16.33 -2.70
N ALA A 119 -16.44 15.68 -1.53
CA ALA A 119 -16.27 16.33 -0.25
C ALA A 119 -15.65 15.39 0.78
N VAL A 120 -14.93 15.97 1.73
CA VAL A 120 -14.40 15.30 2.91
C VAL A 120 -14.86 16.09 4.13
N ASP A 121 -15.51 15.40 5.05
CA ASP A 121 -15.89 15.89 6.37
C ASP A 121 -14.93 15.24 7.39
N PRO A 122 -14.02 16.03 8.00
CA PRO A 122 -12.98 15.49 8.84
C PRO A 122 -13.49 15.11 10.24
N ASP A 123 -14.63 15.62 10.70
CA ASP A 123 -15.13 15.45 12.07
C ASP A 123 -16.64 15.10 12.19
N PRO A 124 -17.16 14.12 11.42
CA PRO A 124 -18.58 13.75 11.37
C PRO A 124 -19.12 13.17 12.69
N TRP A 125 -18.27 12.92 13.68
CA TRP A 125 -18.62 12.35 14.98
C TRP A 125 -19.07 13.39 16.01
N LYS A 126 -18.89 14.70 15.75
CA LYS A 126 -19.20 15.77 16.71
C LYS A 126 -20.70 15.98 16.97
N GLY A 127 -21.59 15.34 16.20
CA GLY A 127 -23.02 15.37 16.46
C GLY A 127 -23.50 14.31 17.46
N ASP A 128 -24.56 14.61 18.20
CA ASP A 128 -25.14 13.73 19.23
C ASP A 128 -26.05 12.61 18.71
N GLY A 129 -26.00 12.33 17.40
CA GLY A 129 -26.85 11.32 16.76
C GLY A 129 -26.29 9.90 16.81
N LYS A 130 -27.08 8.96 16.25
CA LYS A 130 -26.70 7.54 16.04
C LYS A 130 -25.34 7.40 15.36
N LEU A 131 -24.98 8.31 14.44
CA LEU A 131 -23.69 8.29 13.77
C LEU A 131 -22.51 8.54 14.73
N GLY A 132 -22.61 9.55 15.61
CA GLY A 132 -21.58 9.81 16.62
C GLY A 132 -21.38 8.60 17.54
N ALA A 133 -22.47 7.93 17.91
CA ALA A 133 -22.40 6.67 18.67
C ALA A 133 -21.68 5.54 17.91
N MET A 134 -21.89 5.40 16.59
CA MET A 134 -21.18 4.42 15.76
C MET A 134 -19.66 4.67 15.75
N TYR A 135 -19.23 5.93 15.60
CA TYR A 135 -17.81 6.30 15.68
C TYR A 135 -17.21 5.96 17.04
N ARG A 136 -17.88 6.32 18.13
CA ARG A 136 -17.42 6.03 19.50
C ARG A 136 -17.28 4.53 19.75
N ASN A 137 -18.27 3.74 19.32
CA ASN A 137 -18.23 2.28 19.45
C ASN A 137 -17.07 1.68 18.63
N SER A 138 -16.94 2.05 17.36
CA SER A 138 -15.82 1.60 16.50
C SER A 138 -14.45 1.93 17.11
N TRP A 139 -14.28 3.15 17.64
CA TRP A 139 -13.05 3.54 18.33
C TRP A 139 -12.80 2.71 19.58
N GLN A 140 -13.82 2.48 20.41
CA GLN A 140 -13.70 1.68 21.63
C GLN A 140 -13.29 0.24 21.32
N LEU A 141 -13.92 -0.39 20.33
CA LEU A 141 -13.55 -1.74 19.87
C LEU A 141 -12.09 -1.81 19.40
N HIS A 142 -11.66 -0.83 18.61
CA HIS A 142 -10.28 -0.77 18.13
C HIS A 142 -9.28 -0.56 19.28
N GLN A 143 -9.61 0.31 20.24
CA GLN A 143 -8.77 0.55 21.41
C GLN A 143 -8.65 -0.69 22.30
N THR A 144 -9.74 -1.44 22.48
CA THR A 144 -9.71 -2.72 23.19
C THR A 144 -8.79 -3.71 22.50
N ALA A 145 -8.89 -3.87 21.17
CA ALA A 145 -8.02 -4.76 20.41
C ALA A 145 -6.52 -4.36 20.51
N LEU A 146 -6.20 -3.06 20.50
CA LEU A 146 -4.84 -2.57 20.71
C LEU A 146 -4.32 -2.84 22.13
N ASN A 147 -5.18 -2.73 23.15
CA ASN A 147 -4.81 -3.01 24.51
C ASN A 147 -4.55 -4.52 24.72
N GLU A 148 -5.38 -5.37 24.11
CA GLU A 148 -5.20 -6.82 24.11
C GLU A 148 -3.91 -7.25 23.41
N GLU A 149 -3.59 -6.65 22.26
CA GLU A 149 -2.31 -6.87 21.57
C GLU A 149 -1.13 -6.57 22.51
N LYS A 150 -1.10 -5.38 23.13
CA LYS A 150 -0.04 -4.96 24.05
C LYS A 150 0.10 -5.88 25.26
N GLN A 151 -1.01 -6.35 25.81
CA GLN A 151 -1.01 -7.29 26.94
C GLN A 151 -0.51 -8.68 26.55
N SER A 152 -0.82 -9.11 25.33
CA SER A 152 -0.49 -10.46 24.86
C SER A 152 0.99 -10.69 24.57
N SER A 153 1.80 -9.62 24.46
CA SER A 153 3.23 -9.66 24.10
C SER A 153 3.53 -10.55 22.88
N ARG A 154 2.57 -10.67 21.95
CA ARG A 154 2.69 -11.53 20.77
C ARG A 154 3.73 -10.94 19.83
N THR A 155 4.70 -11.75 19.41
CA THR A 155 5.61 -11.37 18.33
C THR A 155 4.83 -11.33 17.01
N PRO A 156 4.90 -10.23 16.24
CA PRO A 156 4.28 -10.17 14.92
C PRO A 156 4.78 -11.30 14.01
N VAL A 157 3.87 -11.93 13.29
CA VAL A 157 4.19 -12.90 12.23
C VAL A 157 4.17 -12.17 10.90
N MET A 158 5.23 -12.35 10.11
CA MET A 158 5.34 -11.76 8.79
C MET A 158 5.18 -12.79 7.67
N GLY A 159 4.48 -12.40 6.61
CA GLY A 159 4.48 -13.06 5.31
C GLY A 159 4.87 -12.09 4.22
N MET A 160 4.98 -12.55 2.98
CA MET A 160 5.24 -11.68 1.83
C MET A 160 4.76 -12.31 0.54
N ASP A 161 4.36 -11.45 -0.40
CA ASP A 161 3.99 -11.83 -1.76
C ASP A 161 4.75 -10.95 -2.77
N PRO A 162 6.08 -11.12 -2.96
CA PRO A 162 6.83 -10.31 -3.91
C PRO A 162 6.79 -10.86 -5.34
N GLU A 163 6.76 -9.93 -6.30
CA GLU A 163 6.49 -10.21 -7.71
C GLU A 163 7.72 -10.08 -8.62
N PHE A 164 7.71 -10.76 -9.77
CA PHE A 164 8.72 -10.63 -10.84
C PHE A 164 8.12 -10.94 -12.22
N LEU A 165 8.81 -10.53 -13.29
CA LEU A 165 8.47 -10.82 -14.68
C LEU A 165 9.44 -11.81 -15.30
N LEU A 166 8.94 -12.57 -16.28
CA LEU A 166 9.75 -13.36 -17.20
C LEU A 166 9.87 -12.62 -18.52
N VAL A 167 11.10 -12.36 -18.95
CA VAL A 167 11.38 -11.54 -20.13
C VAL A 167 12.32 -12.28 -21.08
N GLN A 168 11.92 -12.37 -22.33
CA GLN A 168 12.79 -12.83 -23.41
C GLN A 168 13.57 -11.64 -23.96
N MET A 169 14.89 -11.79 -24.01
CA MET A 169 15.84 -10.81 -24.55
C MET A 169 16.36 -11.28 -25.91
N PRO A 170 16.76 -10.37 -26.83
CA PRO A 170 16.85 -8.91 -26.64
C PRO A 170 15.54 -8.12 -26.86
N GLU A 171 14.47 -8.74 -27.35
CA GLU A 171 13.24 -8.06 -27.77
C GLU A 171 12.45 -7.43 -26.60
N SER A 172 12.86 -7.68 -25.34
CA SER A 172 12.14 -7.27 -24.14
C SER A 172 10.69 -7.76 -24.13
N LYS A 173 10.48 -8.97 -24.66
CA LYS A 173 9.15 -9.56 -24.78
C LYS A 173 8.78 -10.22 -23.45
N ILE A 174 7.70 -9.74 -22.83
CA ILE A 174 7.15 -10.35 -21.63
C ILE A 174 6.55 -11.72 -21.98
N VAL A 175 7.02 -12.75 -21.29
CA VAL A 175 6.48 -14.10 -21.38
C VAL A 175 5.53 -14.30 -20.20
N PRO A 176 4.24 -14.65 -20.43
CA PRO A 176 3.31 -14.80 -19.33
C PRO A 176 3.75 -15.87 -18.32
N ALA A 177 3.78 -15.52 -17.04
CA ALA A 177 4.11 -16.45 -15.96
C ALA A 177 3.20 -17.67 -15.92
N SER A 178 1.93 -17.53 -16.33
CA SER A 178 0.97 -18.63 -16.43
C SER A 178 1.32 -19.71 -17.45
N ARG A 179 2.38 -19.54 -18.26
CA ARG A 179 2.91 -20.63 -19.10
C ARG A 179 3.69 -21.67 -18.28
N PHE A 180 4.12 -21.31 -17.07
CA PHE A 180 4.99 -22.12 -16.22
C PHE A 180 4.44 -22.31 -14.80
N LEU A 181 3.69 -21.33 -14.30
CA LEU A 181 3.22 -21.29 -12.92
C LEU A 181 1.70 -21.32 -12.84
N GLU A 182 1.19 -22.09 -11.89
CA GLU A 182 -0.23 -22.08 -11.53
C GLU A 182 -0.65 -20.74 -10.90
N ARG A 183 -1.95 -20.51 -10.75
CA ARG A 183 -2.45 -19.27 -10.12
C ARG A 183 -2.12 -19.21 -8.62
N THR A 184 -2.14 -20.37 -7.96
CA THR A 184 -1.91 -20.51 -6.52
C THR A 184 -0.61 -21.26 -6.24
N GLY A 185 -0.26 -21.39 -4.96
CA GLY A 185 0.94 -22.10 -4.52
C GLY A 185 2.08 -21.15 -4.15
N VAL A 186 3.18 -21.75 -3.68
CA VAL A 186 4.38 -21.07 -3.18
C VAL A 186 5.10 -20.24 -4.24
N ALA A 187 4.94 -20.62 -5.51
CA ALA A 187 5.29 -19.83 -6.69
C ALA A 187 4.09 -19.92 -7.63
N GLY A 188 3.47 -18.79 -7.91
CA GLY A 188 2.29 -18.74 -8.78
C GLY A 188 2.30 -17.52 -9.70
N CYS A 189 1.17 -17.21 -10.30
CA CYS A 189 0.99 -16.03 -11.14
C CYS A 189 -0.20 -15.17 -10.71
N ASP A 190 -0.09 -13.85 -10.92
CA ASP A 190 -1.17 -12.89 -10.67
C ASP A 190 -1.67 -12.21 -11.96
N SER A 191 -2.90 -11.73 -11.90
CA SER A 191 -3.64 -11.22 -13.03
C SER A 191 -3.49 -9.70 -13.22
N VAL A 192 -3.29 -9.30 -14.47
CA VAL A 192 -3.35 -7.91 -14.92
C VAL A 192 -4.47 -7.77 -15.94
N THR A 193 -5.16 -6.62 -15.94
CA THR A 193 -6.17 -6.32 -16.96
C THR A 193 -5.55 -5.46 -18.05
N ILE A 194 -5.44 -5.98 -19.27
CA ILE A 194 -4.90 -5.28 -20.45
C ILE A 194 -5.98 -5.23 -21.52
N GLY A 195 -6.38 -4.04 -21.96
CA GLY A 195 -7.43 -3.87 -22.98
C GLY A 195 -8.76 -4.54 -22.60
N GLY A 196 -9.13 -4.53 -21.32
CA GLY A 196 -10.35 -5.19 -20.83
C GLY A 196 -10.27 -6.71 -20.70
N ARG A 197 -9.14 -7.33 -21.08
CA ARG A 197 -8.91 -8.77 -20.93
C ARG A 197 -8.01 -9.05 -19.74
N ARG A 198 -8.35 -10.08 -18.97
CA ARG A 198 -7.54 -10.56 -17.86
C ARG A 198 -6.47 -11.51 -18.38
N VAL A 199 -5.21 -11.19 -18.13
CA VAL A 199 -4.03 -12.01 -18.44
C VAL A 199 -3.21 -12.23 -17.18
N TYR A 200 -2.28 -13.19 -17.16
CA TYR A 200 -1.49 -13.55 -15.98
C TYR A 200 0.03 -13.44 -16.22
N PRO A 201 0.55 -12.21 -16.44
CA PRO A 201 1.94 -12.03 -16.85
C PRO A 201 2.91 -12.02 -15.67
N VAL A 202 2.44 -11.78 -14.46
CA VAL A 202 3.28 -11.58 -13.27
C VAL A 202 3.47 -12.89 -12.52
N ALA A 203 4.71 -13.23 -12.20
CA ALA A 203 5.04 -14.30 -11.27
C ALA A 203 5.08 -13.74 -9.84
N GLU A 204 4.57 -14.49 -8.86
CA GLU A 204 4.49 -14.08 -7.46
C GLU A 204 4.99 -15.22 -6.56
N LEU A 205 5.92 -14.91 -5.66
CA LEU A 205 6.40 -15.86 -4.65
C LEU A 205 5.59 -15.68 -3.38
N ARG A 206 5.13 -16.79 -2.78
CA ARG A 206 4.31 -16.80 -1.56
C ARG A 206 4.93 -17.73 -0.52
N PRO A 207 6.12 -17.38 0.02
CA PRO A 207 6.79 -18.18 1.05
C PRO A 207 5.92 -18.34 2.30
N ALA A 208 6.15 -19.44 3.04
CA ALA A 208 5.49 -19.65 4.32
C ALA A 208 5.83 -18.52 5.32
N PRO A 209 4.85 -18.01 6.08
CA PRO A 209 5.06 -16.93 7.03
C PRO A 209 5.93 -17.36 8.22
N SER A 210 6.57 -16.41 8.88
CA SER A 210 7.31 -16.64 10.13
C SER A 210 7.42 -15.37 10.97
N ALA A 211 7.53 -15.53 12.28
CA ALA A 211 7.87 -14.45 13.22
C ALA A 211 9.38 -14.11 13.22
N GLU A 212 10.23 -14.99 12.67
CA GLU A 212 11.67 -14.80 12.64
C GLU A 212 12.16 -14.42 11.23
N PRO A 213 12.76 -13.23 11.04
CA PRO A 213 13.22 -12.76 9.73
C PRO A 213 14.09 -13.76 8.97
N ARG A 214 15.00 -14.45 9.68
CA ARG A 214 15.89 -15.44 9.07
C ARG A 214 15.12 -16.61 8.47
N GLU A 215 14.11 -17.10 9.17
CA GLU A 215 13.30 -18.22 8.72
C GLU A 215 12.43 -17.80 7.53
N LEU A 216 11.79 -16.62 7.59
CA LEU A 216 11.03 -16.09 6.47
C LEU A 216 11.87 -15.94 5.20
N LEU A 217 13.12 -15.47 5.32
CA LEU A 217 14.07 -15.41 4.20
C LEU A 217 14.47 -16.81 3.69
N THR A 218 14.55 -17.80 4.58
CA THR A 218 14.79 -19.20 4.18
C THR A 218 13.60 -19.74 3.39
N HIS A 219 12.37 -19.41 3.79
CA HIS A 219 11.16 -19.75 3.04
C HIS A 219 11.12 -19.06 1.68
N LEU A 220 11.57 -17.81 1.57
CA LEU A 220 11.71 -17.13 0.29
C LEU A 220 12.69 -17.86 -0.66
N MET A 221 13.82 -18.35 -0.15
CA MET A 221 14.75 -19.15 -0.96
C MET A 221 14.12 -20.46 -1.44
N ARG A 222 13.28 -21.11 -0.63
CA ARG A 222 12.51 -22.29 -1.03
C ARG A 222 11.48 -21.96 -2.13
N ALA A 223 10.82 -20.80 -2.03
CA ALA A 223 9.89 -20.31 -3.05
C ALA A 223 10.60 -20.05 -4.39
N PHE A 224 11.77 -19.41 -4.36
CA PHE A 224 12.63 -19.26 -5.54
C PHE A 224 13.03 -20.60 -6.16
N ALA A 225 13.43 -21.57 -5.34
CA ALA A 225 13.78 -22.90 -5.83
C ALA A 225 12.58 -23.63 -6.46
N ALA A 226 11.37 -23.46 -5.91
CA ALA A 226 10.14 -23.98 -6.51
C ALA A 226 9.86 -23.32 -7.86
N ALA A 227 9.91 -21.99 -7.93
CA ALA A 227 9.76 -21.25 -9.18
C ALA A 227 10.78 -21.69 -10.24
N SER A 228 12.04 -21.87 -9.86
CA SER A 228 13.11 -22.26 -10.80
C SER A 228 12.91 -23.68 -11.37
N ARG A 229 12.33 -24.60 -10.60
CA ARG A 229 11.97 -25.94 -11.10
C ARG A 229 10.79 -25.89 -12.08
N SER A 230 9.84 -25.00 -11.88
CA SER A 230 8.66 -24.88 -12.74
C SER A 230 8.95 -24.09 -14.02
N ILE A 231 9.79 -23.06 -13.94
CA ILE A 231 10.19 -22.24 -15.10
C ILE A 231 11.48 -22.83 -15.67
N SER A 232 11.33 -23.87 -16.49
CA SER A 232 12.45 -24.62 -17.10
C SER A 232 13.16 -23.87 -18.24
N ASP A 233 12.54 -22.83 -18.79
CA ASP A 233 13.15 -22.02 -19.85
C ASP A 233 14.27 -21.12 -19.29
N SER A 234 15.50 -21.59 -19.41
CA SER A 234 16.69 -20.90 -18.91
C SER A 234 17.01 -19.62 -19.68
N SER A 235 16.49 -19.46 -20.90
CA SER A 235 16.72 -18.27 -21.75
C SER A 235 16.00 -17.02 -21.24
N LEU A 236 14.99 -17.19 -20.38
CA LEU A 236 14.21 -16.09 -19.84
C LEU A 236 14.96 -15.37 -18.72
N VAL A 237 15.01 -14.05 -18.79
CA VAL A 237 15.52 -13.17 -17.73
C VAL A 237 14.42 -12.93 -16.71
N TRP A 238 14.74 -13.07 -15.43
CA TRP A 238 13.81 -12.76 -14.35
C TRP A 238 14.05 -11.34 -13.86
N GLN A 239 13.07 -10.45 -14.05
CA GLN A 239 13.20 -9.04 -13.69
C GLN A 239 12.26 -8.69 -12.53
N ALA A 240 12.77 -7.93 -11.56
CA ALA A 240 12.01 -7.42 -10.43
C ALA A 240 12.24 -5.90 -10.27
N GLY A 241 11.55 -5.29 -9.32
CA GLY A 241 11.60 -3.85 -9.05
C GLY A 241 10.22 -3.23 -9.03
N GLY A 242 10.10 -1.97 -9.39
CA GLY A 242 8.82 -1.29 -9.44
C GLY A 242 8.11 -1.40 -10.78
N MET A 243 8.82 -1.24 -11.90
CA MET A 243 8.26 -1.35 -13.24
C MET A 243 9.39 -1.69 -14.23
N PRO A 244 9.99 -2.89 -14.13
CA PRO A 244 11.11 -3.30 -14.99
C PRO A 244 10.74 -3.27 -16.48
N GLN A 245 9.48 -3.55 -16.79
CA GLN A 245 8.90 -3.42 -18.13
C GLN A 245 7.79 -2.37 -18.13
N ARG A 246 7.78 -1.50 -19.14
CA ARG A 246 6.85 -0.37 -19.24
C ARG A 246 5.40 -0.85 -19.19
N GLY A 247 4.60 -0.27 -18.29
CA GLY A 247 3.17 -0.52 -18.18
C GLY A 247 2.80 -1.74 -17.33
N LEU A 248 3.77 -2.49 -16.80
CA LEU A 248 3.54 -3.58 -15.85
C LEU A 248 4.23 -3.26 -14.52
N PRO A 249 3.54 -2.60 -13.57
CA PRO A 249 4.09 -2.38 -12.25
C PRO A 249 4.15 -3.70 -11.48
N LEU A 250 5.18 -3.83 -10.63
CA LEU A 250 5.38 -4.97 -9.74
C LEU A 250 5.35 -4.54 -8.27
N GLY A 251 4.91 -5.45 -7.40
CA GLY A 251 4.75 -5.26 -5.96
C GLY A 251 5.67 -6.12 -5.12
N GLY A 252 5.99 -5.59 -3.94
CA GLY A 252 6.61 -6.34 -2.85
C GLY A 252 5.70 -6.29 -1.64
N HIS A 253 4.65 -7.11 -1.62
CA HIS A 253 3.67 -7.08 -0.54
C HIS A 253 4.22 -7.72 0.73
N ILE A 254 3.95 -7.12 1.89
CA ILE A 254 4.33 -7.66 3.20
C ILE A 254 3.08 -7.87 4.03
N HIS A 255 2.94 -9.05 4.62
CA HIS A 255 1.78 -9.42 5.42
C HIS A 255 2.16 -9.37 6.88
N PHE A 256 1.27 -8.84 7.71
CA PHE A 256 1.44 -8.76 9.14
C PHE A 256 0.25 -9.42 9.83
N SER A 257 0.54 -10.31 10.78
CA SER A 257 -0.42 -10.92 11.69
C SER A 257 0.06 -10.79 13.12
N GLY A 258 -0.87 -10.76 14.08
CA GLY A 258 -0.53 -10.53 15.49
C GLY A 258 -0.21 -9.07 15.83
N VAL A 259 -0.42 -8.15 14.88
CA VAL A 259 -0.38 -6.69 15.06
C VAL A 259 -1.62 -6.07 14.43
N GLN A 260 -2.23 -5.13 15.12
CA GLN A 260 -3.40 -4.39 14.68
C GLN A 260 -3.00 -3.34 13.64
N LEU A 261 -3.81 -3.23 12.60
CA LEU A 261 -3.66 -2.16 11.62
C LEU A 261 -4.03 -0.82 12.27
N THR A 262 -3.10 0.11 12.30
CA THR A 262 -3.35 1.51 12.70
C THR A 262 -2.81 2.46 11.64
N GLY A 263 -3.34 3.69 11.54
CA GLY A 263 -2.73 4.67 10.65
C GLY A 263 -1.34 5.09 11.13
N GLY A 264 -1.06 5.00 12.43
CA GLY A 264 0.29 5.15 12.99
C GLY A 264 1.29 4.15 12.41
N LEU A 265 0.94 2.86 12.37
CA LEU A 265 1.75 1.79 11.78
C LEU A 265 1.92 1.98 10.27
N LEU A 266 0.84 2.28 9.53
CA LEU A 266 0.94 2.56 8.10
C LEU A 266 1.85 3.76 7.82
N ARG A 267 1.73 4.85 8.59
CA ARG A 267 2.60 6.02 8.42
C ARG A 267 4.05 5.69 8.76
N ALA A 268 4.31 4.81 9.72
CA ALA A 268 5.66 4.33 10.00
C ALA A 268 6.21 3.49 8.83
N LEU A 269 5.43 2.58 8.26
CA LEU A 269 5.82 1.80 7.07
C LEU A 269 6.06 2.70 5.85
N ASP A 270 5.22 3.71 5.63
CA ASP A 270 5.39 4.65 4.52
C ASP A 270 6.66 5.48 4.68
N ASN A 271 6.89 6.06 5.86
CA ASN A 271 8.03 6.97 6.08
C ASN A 271 9.35 6.22 6.25
N TYR A 272 9.40 5.11 6.99
CA TYR A 272 10.65 4.45 7.34
C TYR A 272 11.01 3.27 6.43
N LEU A 273 10.10 2.85 5.55
CA LEU A 273 10.36 1.77 4.60
C LEU A 273 10.08 2.20 3.15
N ALA A 274 8.89 2.69 2.82
CA ALA A 274 8.58 3.05 1.44
C ALA A 274 9.38 4.25 0.93
N LEU A 275 9.51 5.32 1.72
CA LEU A 275 10.28 6.51 1.32
C LEU A 275 11.78 6.21 1.11
N PRO A 276 12.50 5.51 2.01
CA PRO A 276 13.88 5.07 1.75
C PRO A 276 14.02 4.15 0.53
N LEU A 277 13.08 3.23 0.28
CA LEU A 277 13.11 2.40 -0.93
C LEU A 277 12.81 3.21 -2.20
N ALA A 278 11.93 4.20 -2.13
CA ALA A 278 11.59 5.07 -3.27
C ALA A 278 12.78 5.89 -3.77
N VAL A 279 13.76 6.12 -2.91
CA VAL A 279 15.06 6.73 -3.22
C VAL A 279 16.00 5.77 -3.96
N LEU A 280 15.96 4.47 -3.64
CA LEU A 280 16.79 3.44 -4.28
C LEU A 280 16.17 2.88 -5.56
N GLN A 281 14.87 3.09 -5.74
CA GLN A 281 14.12 2.60 -6.88
C GLN A 281 14.63 3.20 -8.20
N ASP A 282 14.62 2.39 -9.24
CA ASP A 282 14.84 2.87 -10.61
C ASP A 282 13.80 3.96 -10.97
N PRO A 283 14.23 5.10 -11.55
CA PRO A 283 13.33 6.20 -11.89
C PRO A 283 12.14 5.80 -12.75
N ARG A 284 12.28 4.78 -13.60
CA ARG A 284 11.18 4.26 -14.44
C ARG A 284 10.00 3.80 -13.59
N GLY A 285 10.25 3.35 -12.38
CA GLY A 285 9.24 2.79 -11.48
C GLY A 285 8.41 3.82 -10.72
N SER A 286 8.65 5.13 -10.81
CA SER A 286 7.87 6.13 -10.05
C SER A 286 6.39 6.18 -10.48
N GLY A 287 6.12 5.99 -11.78
CA GLY A 287 4.79 6.05 -12.37
C GLY A 287 3.77 5.03 -11.83
N ARG A 288 4.22 3.99 -11.11
CA ARG A 288 3.32 3.03 -10.44
C ARG A 288 2.60 3.65 -9.24
N ARG A 289 3.26 4.53 -8.48
CA ARG A 289 2.88 4.93 -7.11
C ARG A 289 1.43 5.45 -6.99
N PRO A 290 0.88 6.25 -7.92
CA PRO A 290 -0.53 6.68 -7.82
C PRO A 290 -1.56 5.54 -7.88
N ARG A 291 -1.26 4.44 -8.57
CA ARG A 291 -2.21 3.34 -8.87
C ARG A 291 -1.86 2.00 -8.23
N TYR A 292 -0.58 1.69 -8.14
CA TYR A 292 -0.02 0.43 -7.66
C TYR A 292 1.22 0.79 -6.83
N GLY A 293 1.05 0.93 -5.51
CA GLY A 293 2.07 1.43 -4.60
C GLY A 293 1.82 2.83 -4.03
N ALA A 294 0.55 3.18 -3.80
CA ALA A 294 0.19 4.45 -3.16
C ALA A 294 0.52 4.41 -1.66
N LEU A 295 0.80 5.57 -1.07
CA LEU A 295 1.00 5.66 0.37
C LEU A 295 -0.23 5.15 1.12
N GLY A 296 -0.01 4.36 2.16
CA GLY A 296 -1.06 3.71 2.93
C GLY A 296 -1.91 2.72 2.15
N ASP A 297 -1.43 2.16 1.02
CA ASP A 297 -2.14 1.06 0.36
C ASP A 297 -2.00 -0.21 1.20
N PHE A 298 -3.14 -0.74 1.63
CA PHE A 298 -3.22 -1.97 2.40
C PHE A 298 -4.46 -2.78 2.01
N ARG A 299 -4.48 -4.03 2.49
CA ARG A 299 -5.64 -4.90 2.40
C ARG A 299 -5.79 -5.75 3.67
N LEU A 300 -6.94 -5.67 4.32
CA LEU A 300 -7.30 -6.57 5.42
C LEU A 300 -7.43 -8.01 4.92
N LYS A 301 -7.02 -8.97 5.75
CA LYS A 301 -7.00 -10.40 5.41
C LYS A 301 -7.92 -11.18 6.35
N SER A 302 -8.62 -12.18 5.80
CA SER A 302 -9.62 -12.96 6.53
C SER A 302 -9.05 -13.81 7.66
N TYR A 303 -7.76 -14.17 7.58
CA TYR A 303 -7.05 -14.89 8.64
C TYR A 303 -6.62 -13.99 9.81
N GLY A 304 -7.00 -12.71 9.79
CA GLY A 304 -6.55 -11.69 10.74
C GLY A 304 -5.28 -10.97 10.27
N GLY A 305 -5.16 -9.68 10.61
CA GLY A 305 -4.05 -8.85 10.15
C GLY A 305 -4.26 -8.24 8.76
N PHE A 306 -3.17 -7.79 8.14
CA PHE A 306 -3.23 -7.00 6.91
C PHE A 306 -2.02 -7.22 6.00
N GLU A 307 -2.20 -6.88 4.74
CA GLU A 307 -1.19 -6.85 3.68
C GLU A 307 -0.86 -5.38 3.38
N TYR A 308 0.40 -5.00 3.48
CA TYR A 308 0.94 -3.69 3.11
C TYR A 308 1.45 -3.72 1.67
N ARG A 309 1.03 -2.74 0.86
CA ARG A 309 1.07 -2.84 -0.61
C ARG A 309 1.79 -1.69 -1.32
N THR A 310 2.43 -0.80 -0.57
CA THR A 310 3.11 0.38 -1.13
C THR A 310 4.38 0.01 -1.91
N LEU A 311 5.13 -0.99 -1.46
CA LEU A 311 6.51 -1.21 -1.91
C LEU A 311 6.60 -1.73 -3.36
N PRO A 312 7.65 -1.35 -4.12
CA PRO A 312 8.04 -2.08 -5.31
C PRO A 312 8.49 -3.50 -4.94
N SER A 313 8.59 -4.41 -5.92
CA SER A 313 9.19 -5.71 -5.66
C SER A 313 10.63 -5.55 -5.18
N PHE A 314 10.90 -6.07 -3.99
CA PHE A 314 12.21 -6.01 -3.33
C PHE A 314 13.10 -7.20 -3.69
N LEU A 315 12.72 -8.02 -4.68
CA LEU A 315 13.51 -9.15 -5.18
C LEU A 315 14.70 -8.73 -6.05
N VAL A 316 14.89 -7.42 -6.27
CA VAL A 316 16.02 -6.89 -7.05
C VAL A 316 17.39 -7.32 -6.52
N SER A 317 17.52 -7.62 -5.23
CA SER A 317 18.72 -8.27 -4.69
C SER A 317 18.48 -8.87 -3.30
N PRO A 318 19.31 -9.84 -2.85
CA PRO A 318 19.24 -10.35 -1.48
C PRO A 318 19.45 -9.28 -0.41
N VAL A 319 20.25 -8.23 -0.68
CA VAL A 319 20.50 -7.15 0.28
C VAL A 319 19.24 -6.33 0.52
N VAL A 320 18.51 -6.01 -0.55
CA VAL A 320 17.25 -5.25 -0.46
C VAL A 320 16.19 -6.09 0.24
N ALA A 321 15.95 -7.33 -0.18
CA ALA A 321 14.96 -8.19 0.45
C ALA A 321 15.22 -8.43 1.94
N LYS A 322 16.47 -8.73 2.34
CA LYS A 322 16.86 -8.90 3.75
C LYS A 322 16.59 -7.64 4.55
N GLY A 323 16.98 -6.48 4.03
CA GLY A 323 16.77 -5.21 4.70
C GLY A 323 15.29 -4.84 4.83
N VAL A 324 14.50 -5.09 3.78
CA VAL A 324 13.05 -4.83 3.79
C VAL A 324 12.35 -5.68 4.84
N VAL A 325 12.60 -6.99 4.86
CA VAL A 325 12.03 -7.89 5.88
C VAL A 325 12.44 -7.47 7.28
N ALA A 326 13.71 -7.10 7.47
CA ALA A 326 14.22 -6.73 8.79
C ALA A 326 13.64 -5.40 9.29
N ILE A 327 13.60 -4.37 8.44
CA ILE A 327 13.04 -3.06 8.79
C ILE A 327 11.53 -3.16 8.98
N ALA A 328 10.81 -3.93 8.15
CA ALA A 328 9.39 -4.17 8.31
C ALA A 328 9.06 -4.83 9.66
N GLY A 329 9.82 -5.86 10.05
CA GLY A 329 9.66 -6.51 11.35
C GLY A 329 9.97 -5.58 12.52
N LEU A 330 11.06 -4.79 12.41
CA LEU A 330 11.41 -3.80 13.42
C LEU A 330 10.32 -2.72 13.59
N ILE A 331 9.76 -2.21 12.48
CA ILE A 331 8.64 -1.27 12.51
C ILE A 331 7.42 -1.92 13.17
N ALA A 332 7.05 -3.14 12.78
CA ALA A 332 5.89 -3.82 13.37
C ALA A 332 5.99 -3.97 14.89
N CYS A 333 7.19 -4.15 15.42
CA CYS A 333 7.43 -4.28 16.87
C CYS A 333 7.50 -2.94 17.63
N SER A 334 7.77 -1.81 16.95
CA SER A 334 8.14 -0.56 17.65
C SER A 334 7.72 0.72 16.92
N TYR A 335 6.67 0.66 16.09
CA TYR A 335 6.22 1.81 15.28
C TYR A 335 5.78 3.01 16.13
N ASP A 336 5.36 2.78 17.37
CA ASP A 336 4.91 3.81 18.30
C ASP A 336 6.05 4.72 18.77
N GLN A 337 7.30 4.25 18.74
CA GLN A 337 8.50 5.04 19.05
C GLN A 337 8.96 5.90 17.87
N LEU A 338 8.54 5.58 16.65
CA LEU A 338 8.95 6.29 15.43
C LEU A 338 8.09 7.53 15.19
N LYS A 339 8.66 8.74 15.25
CA LYS A 339 7.91 10.01 15.26
C LYS A 339 8.05 10.87 14.00
N GLN A 340 9.12 10.73 13.23
CA GLN A 340 9.31 11.53 12.02
C GLN A 340 8.28 11.20 10.93
N ARG A 341 7.73 12.25 10.30
CA ARG A 341 6.70 12.13 9.25
C ARG A 341 6.99 13.06 8.06
N PRO A 342 8.14 12.94 7.38
CA PRO A 342 8.46 13.82 6.24
C PRO A 342 7.42 13.75 5.12
N LEU A 343 6.74 12.61 4.89
CA LEU A 343 5.64 12.50 3.92
C LEU A 343 4.39 13.35 4.27
N ALA A 344 4.32 13.88 5.50
CA ALA A 344 3.31 14.88 5.86
C ALA A 344 3.62 16.27 5.27
N GLU A 345 4.86 16.54 4.84
CA GLU A 345 5.23 17.78 4.16
C GLU A 345 4.84 17.72 2.68
N ALA A 346 4.16 18.77 2.18
CA ALA A 346 3.66 18.83 0.80
C ALA A 346 4.75 18.54 -0.24
N LYS A 347 5.96 19.12 -0.05
CA LYS A 347 7.09 18.94 -0.96
C LYS A 347 7.58 17.48 -1.03
N VAL A 348 7.64 16.77 0.09
CA VAL A 348 8.12 15.38 0.13
C VAL A 348 7.03 14.44 -0.38
N HIS A 349 5.76 14.71 -0.05
CA HIS A 349 4.61 13.99 -0.61
C HIS A 349 4.61 14.07 -2.14
N SER A 350 4.72 15.28 -2.71
CA SER A 350 4.82 15.50 -4.16
C SER A 350 6.01 14.75 -4.74
N ALA A 351 7.18 14.87 -4.12
CA ALA A 351 8.40 14.20 -4.54
C ALA A 351 8.29 12.67 -4.56
N PHE A 352 7.57 12.09 -3.60
CA PHE A 352 7.28 10.67 -3.57
C PHE A 352 6.45 10.26 -4.78
N TYR A 353 5.39 10.95 -5.16
CA TYR A 353 4.59 10.53 -6.33
C TYR A 353 5.29 10.82 -7.67
N GLU A 354 6.09 11.89 -7.74
CA GLU A 354 6.77 12.32 -8.96
C GLU A 354 8.13 11.64 -9.19
N GLY A 355 8.68 10.95 -8.18
CA GLY A 355 9.99 10.33 -8.28
C GLY A 355 11.17 11.30 -8.13
N ARG A 356 10.96 12.46 -7.48
CA ARG A 356 12.00 13.47 -7.22
C ARG A 356 12.91 13.07 -6.07
N ARG A 357 13.87 12.20 -6.38
CA ARG A 357 14.80 11.62 -5.40
C ARG A 357 15.57 12.68 -4.64
N GLU A 358 16.05 13.72 -5.31
CA GLU A 358 16.82 14.83 -4.76
C GLU A 358 16.09 15.56 -3.62
N ILE A 359 14.75 15.60 -3.65
CA ILE A 359 13.93 16.18 -2.58
C ILE A 359 13.74 15.20 -1.41
N MET A 360 13.67 13.89 -1.70
CA MET A 360 13.46 12.86 -0.68
C MET A 360 14.76 12.51 0.09
N MET A 361 15.89 12.48 -0.61
CA MET A 361 17.20 12.07 -0.06
C MET A 361 17.59 12.73 1.26
N PRO A 362 17.42 14.05 1.47
CA PRO A 362 17.86 14.72 2.70
C PRO A 362 17.19 14.18 3.97
N TYR A 363 15.99 13.60 3.85
CA TYR A 363 15.23 13.08 4.99
C TYR A 363 15.65 11.66 5.38
N VAL A 364 16.15 10.87 4.42
CA VAL A 364 16.42 9.44 4.62
C VAL A 364 17.43 9.18 5.74
N PRO A 365 18.59 9.88 5.85
CA PRO A 365 19.55 9.59 6.92
C PRO A 365 18.96 9.67 8.33
N SER A 366 18.16 10.70 8.62
CA SER A 366 17.57 10.89 9.96
C SER A 366 16.56 9.81 10.31
N LEU A 367 15.73 9.38 9.36
CA LEU A 367 14.79 8.27 9.54
C LEU A 367 15.52 6.96 9.90
N LEU A 368 16.62 6.71 9.20
CA LEU A 368 17.44 5.53 9.44
C LEU A 368 18.17 5.59 10.79
N ASP A 369 18.53 6.78 11.27
CA ASP A 369 19.18 6.92 12.57
C ASP A 369 18.18 6.72 13.72
N GLU A 370 16.92 7.12 13.58
CA GLU A 370 15.87 6.80 14.55
C GLU A 370 15.55 5.30 14.61
N LEU A 371 15.56 4.58 13.47
CA LEU A 371 15.44 3.12 13.46
C LEU A 371 16.55 2.43 14.28
N ARG A 372 17.77 2.99 14.30
CA ARG A 372 18.91 2.44 15.07
C ARG A 372 18.78 2.65 16.58
N GLN A 373 17.98 3.63 16.99
CA GLN A 373 17.76 3.96 18.40
C GLN A 373 16.71 3.06 19.04
N LEU A 374 15.94 2.31 18.25
CA LEU A 374 14.98 1.34 18.76
C LEU A 374 15.70 0.21 19.52
N SER A 375 15.16 -0.16 20.67
CA SER A 375 15.72 -1.23 21.54
C SER A 375 15.91 -2.55 20.79
N GLU A 376 14.97 -2.90 19.91
CA GLU A 376 14.97 -4.14 19.14
C GLU A 376 15.95 -4.14 17.96
N TYR A 377 16.58 -2.99 17.61
CA TYR A 377 17.40 -2.88 16.40
C TYR A 377 18.53 -3.91 16.35
N GLY A 378 19.16 -4.25 17.48
CA GLY A 378 20.25 -5.22 17.55
C GLY A 378 19.87 -6.60 16.97
N ARG A 379 18.61 -7.04 17.14
CA ARG A 379 18.10 -8.29 16.56
C ARG A 379 18.07 -8.26 15.02
N TYR A 380 17.80 -7.08 14.45
CA TYR A 380 17.61 -6.88 13.01
C TYR A 380 18.86 -6.35 12.29
N GLU A 381 19.85 -5.83 13.03
CA GLU A 381 20.99 -5.08 12.50
C GLU A 381 21.70 -5.79 11.34
N ARG A 382 22.04 -7.08 11.52
CA ARG A 382 22.77 -7.86 10.51
C ARG A 382 22.06 -7.90 9.14
N TYR A 383 20.74 -7.72 9.11
CA TYR A 383 19.91 -7.73 7.91
C TYR A 383 19.54 -6.32 7.45
N ALA A 384 19.25 -5.41 8.38
CA ALA A 384 18.83 -4.04 8.09
C ALA A 384 20.01 -3.14 7.67
N ALA A 385 21.13 -3.19 8.39
CA ALA A 385 22.25 -2.25 8.22
C ALA A 385 22.82 -2.20 6.79
N PRO A 386 22.96 -3.31 6.04
CA PRO A 386 23.38 -3.28 4.64
C PRO A 386 22.47 -2.42 3.75
N LEU A 387 21.14 -2.59 3.84
CA LEU A 387 20.19 -1.76 3.08
C LEU A 387 20.26 -0.30 3.51
N MET A 388 20.35 -0.03 4.82
CA MET A 388 20.45 1.34 5.34
C MET A 388 21.69 2.06 4.78
N ARG A 389 22.83 1.36 4.60
CA ARG A 389 24.01 1.92 3.96
C ARG A 389 23.78 2.25 2.49
N LEU A 390 23.05 1.41 1.75
CA LEU A 390 22.66 1.71 0.36
C LEU A 390 21.77 2.96 0.30
N CYS A 391 20.76 3.04 1.16
CA CYS A 391 19.87 4.20 1.30
C CYS A 391 20.66 5.50 1.55
N LYS A 392 21.62 5.49 2.48
CA LYS A 392 22.46 6.67 2.78
C LYS A 392 23.35 7.09 1.60
N ARG A 393 23.77 6.15 0.75
CA ARG A 393 24.52 6.44 -0.48
C ARG A 393 23.62 6.88 -1.64
N GLY A 394 22.31 6.69 -1.54
CA GLY A 394 21.34 7.00 -2.59
C GLY A 394 21.57 6.22 -3.89
N GLN A 395 22.14 5.02 -3.84
CA GLN A 395 22.41 4.25 -5.07
C GLN A 395 21.12 3.68 -5.63
N THR A 396 20.80 3.97 -6.89
CA THR A 396 19.67 3.34 -7.57
C THR A 396 20.02 1.92 -7.98
N TRP A 397 19.09 0.98 -7.87
CA TRP A 397 19.25 -0.35 -8.48
C TRP A 397 18.87 -0.35 -9.96
N ASP A 398 19.32 -1.37 -10.68
CA ASP A 398 19.00 -1.60 -12.09
C ASP A 398 17.95 -2.72 -12.21
N GLU A 399 16.74 -2.36 -12.63
CA GLU A 399 15.61 -3.27 -12.80
C GLU A 399 15.71 -4.15 -14.08
N SER A 400 16.72 -3.94 -14.94
CA SER A 400 16.91 -4.75 -16.16
C SER A 400 17.64 -6.08 -15.93
N ARG A 401 18.30 -6.23 -14.77
CA ARG A 401 19.16 -7.37 -14.45
C ARG A 401 18.37 -8.65 -14.21
N ASP A 402 18.98 -9.78 -14.55
CA ASP A 402 18.49 -11.09 -14.14
C ASP A 402 18.70 -11.28 -12.64
N ILE A 403 17.61 -11.33 -11.87
CA ILE A 403 17.68 -11.52 -10.42
C ILE A 403 18.22 -12.91 -10.06
N ARG A 404 18.12 -13.92 -10.94
CA ARG A 404 18.62 -15.28 -10.64
C ARG A 404 20.11 -15.26 -10.30
N GLN A 405 20.90 -14.48 -11.03
CA GLN A 405 22.34 -14.35 -10.81
C GLN A 405 22.64 -13.72 -9.44
N LEU A 406 21.89 -12.69 -9.06
CA LEU A 406 22.04 -12.00 -7.78
C LEU A 406 21.68 -12.86 -6.58
N TRP A 407 20.71 -13.75 -6.76
CA TRP A 407 20.22 -14.67 -5.73
C TRP A 407 20.89 -16.04 -5.76
N ASN A 408 21.87 -16.25 -6.66
CA ASN A 408 22.53 -17.54 -6.90
C ASN A 408 21.52 -18.68 -7.14
N ILE A 409 20.46 -18.39 -7.91
CA ILE A 409 19.45 -19.36 -8.31
C ILE A 409 19.95 -20.03 -9.58
N ARG A 410 20.18 -21.34 -9.50
CA ARG A 410 20.49 -22.15 -10.69
C ARG A 410 19.24 -22.27 -11.55
N ALA A 411 19.40 -22.15 -12.87
CA ALA A 411 18.33 -22.47 -13.80
C ALA A 411 17.91 -23.94 -13.58
N GLY A 412 16.61 -24.21 -13.58
CA GLY A 412 16.09 -25.57 -13.57
C GLY A 412 16.65 -26.34 -14.76
N SER A 413 17.17 -27.54 -14.51
CA SER A 413 17.57 -28.52 -15.53
C SER A 413 16.36 -29.21 -16.14
#